data_AF-A0A2U8I8J1-F1
#
_entry.id   AF-A0A2U8I8J1-F1
#
_cell.length_a   1.000
_cell.length_b   1.000
_cell.length_c   1.000
_cell.angle_alpha   90.00
_cell.angle_beta   90.00
_cell.angle_gamma   90.00
#
_symmetry.space_group_name_H-M   'P 1'
#
loop_
_entity.id
_entity.type
_entity.pdbx_description
1 polymer ?
#
loop_
_entity_poly.entity_id
_entity_poly.type
_entity_poly.pdbx_seq_one_letter_code
_entity_poly.pdbx_strand_id
1 'polypeptide(L)'
;MPLPVFSTNELPTIKRRENVQIGFYDLLSQKKEIYDAKITVNKGVVISTMTSPNDNRFILKGKLVQKPLPGRQLQYKYTPIFHHNPTSGHMVDGLIDYLVHNRIIITPIWVNGQYLVFGQGGIFLEGS
;
A
#
# COMPACT_ATOMS: atom_id res chain seq x y z
N MET A 1 14.31 -3.39 -26.87
CA MET A 1 13.15 -4.18 -26.42
C MET A 1 12.01 -3.21 -26.14
N PRO A 2 10.81 -3.39 -26.72
CA PRO A 2 9.69 -2.52 -26.41
C PRO A 2 9.11 -2.88 -25.03
N LEU A 3 8.80 -1.86 -24.24
CA LEU A 3 8.07 -2.01 -22.97
C LEU A 3 6.66 -2.57 -23.25
N PRO A 4 6.12 -3.47 -22.43
CA PRO A 4 4.75 -3.93 -22.60
C PRO A 4 3.80 -2.75 -22.36
N VAL A 5 2.99 -2.46 -23.38
CA VAL A 5 1.86 -1.53 -23.29
C VAL A 5 0.74 -2.29 -22.60
N PHE A 6 0.49 -1.97 -21.33
CA PHE A 6 -0.72 -2.45 -20.66
C PHE A 6 -1.91 -1.76 -21.33
N SER A 7 -2.69 -2.56 -22.07
CA SER A 7 -3.98 -2.14 -22.61
C SER A 7 -4.87 -1.67 -21.46
N THR A 8 -5.41 -0.45 -21.57
CA THR A 8 -6.21 0.21 -20.53
C THR A 8 -7.57 -0.44 -20.25
N ASN A 9 -7.86 -1.63 -20.79
CA ASN A 9 -9.20 -2.20 -20.79
C ASN A 9 -9.40 -3.48 -19.98
N GLU A 10 -8.38 -4.06 -19.34
CA GLU A 10 -8.58 -5.30 -18.58
C GLU A 10 -7.77 -5.29 -17.27
N LEU A 11 -8.32 -4.63 -16.24
CA LEU A 11 -8.03 -5.06 -14.87
C LEU A 11 -8.58 -6.49 -14.75
N PRO A 12 -7.75 -7.52 -14.52
CA PRO A 12 -8.23 -8.88 -14.45
C PRO A 12 -9.37 -8.97 -13.41
N THR A 13 -10.46 -9.66 -13.77
CA THR A 13 -11.59 -10.01 -12.89
C THR A 13 -11.20 -10.97 -11.75
N ILE A 14 -9.90 -11.12 -11.51
CA ILE A 14 -9.31 -11.99 -10.51
C ILE A 14 -9.30 -11.24 -9.19
N LYS A 15 -10.00 -11.80 -8.20
CA LYS A 15 -9.89 -11.36 -6.82
C LYS A 15 -8.51 -11.76 -6.30
N ARG A 16 -7.53 -10.87 -6.44
CA ARG A 16 -6.19 -11.07 -5.91
C ARG A 16 -6.14 -10.69 -4.44
N ARG A 17 -5.49 -11.53 -3.63
CA ARG A 17 -5.25 -11.28 -2.22
C ARG A 17 -3.77 -11.50 -1.94
N GLU A 18 -3.14 -10.45 -1.45
CA GLU A 18 -1.74 -10.47 -1.03
C GLU A 18 -1.64 -10.24 0.47
N ASN A 19 -0.73 -10.96 1.12
CA ASN A 19 -0.32 -10.68 2.49
C ASN A 19 1.13 -10.18 2.44
N VAL A 20 1.37 -9.01 3.00
CA VAL A 20 2.69 -8.38 3.06
C VAL A 20 2.96 -7.93 4.48
N GLN A 21 4.23 -7.86 4.86
CA GLN A 21 4.64 -7.31 6.14
C GLN A 21 5.35 -5.97 5.91
N ILE A 22 4.98 -4.97 6.70
CA ILE A 22 5.58 -3.63 6.67
C ILE A 22 6.29 -3.43 8.00
N GLY A 23 7.52 -2.91 7.94
CA GLY A 23 8.30 -2.62 9.13
C GLY A 23 8.81 -1.19 9.13
N PHE A 24 8.82 -0.57 10.31
CA PHE A 24 9.50 0.69 10.57
C PHE A 24 10.61 0.45 11.58
N TYR A 25 11.68 1.23 11.46
CA TYR A 25 12.77 1.21 12.41
C TYR A 25 13.12 2.66 12.75
N ASP A 26 12.84 3.05 13.99
CA ASP A 26 13.23 4.36 14.51
C ASP A 26 14.69 4.27 14.99
N LEU A 27 15.56 5.00 14.31
CA LEU A 27 17.00 5.05 14.62
C LEU A 27 17.29 5.72 15.97
N LEU A 28 16.47 6.68 16.39
CA LEU A 28 16.71 7.45 17.62
C LEU A 28 16.35 6.63 18.85
N SER A 29 15.21 5.95 18.82
CA SER A 29 14.77 5.08 19.92
C SER A 29 15.20 3.62 19.78
N GLN A 30 15.84 3.24 18.68
CA GLN A 30 16.21 1.88 18.31
C GLN A 30 15.02 0.92 18.32
N LYS A 31 13.81 1.44 18.07
CA LYS A 31 12.57 0.68 18.17
C LYS A 31 12.14 0.18 16.79
N LYS A 32 11.87 -1.12 16.73
CA LYS A 32 11.28 -1.76 15.55
C LYS A 32 9.76 -1.83 15.70
N GLU A 33 9.06 -1.49 14.64
CA GLU A 33 7.63 -1.69 14.49
C GLU A 33 7.39 -2.65 13.33
N ILE A 34 6.47 -3.60 13.50
CA ILE A 34 6.12 -4.59 12.47
C ILE A 34 4.61 -4.62 12.37
N TYR A 35 4.10 -4.59 11.14
CA TYR A 35 2.67 -4.63 10.85
C TYR A 35 2.39 -5.64 9.74
N ASP A 36 1.35 -6.42 9.93
CA ASP A 36 0.86 -7.34 8.92
C ASP A 36 -0.21 -6.62 8.09
N ALA A 37 -0.01 -6.58 6.77
CA ALA A 37 -0.91 -5.93 5.84
C ALA A 37 -1.50 -6.94 4.85
N LYS A 38 -2.81 -6.83 4.65
CA LYS A 38 -3.59 -7.65 3.75
C LYS A 38 -4.20 -6.77 2.69
N ILE A 39 -3.87 -7.04 1.44
CA ILE A 39 -4.34 -6.29 0.28
C ILE A 39 -5.31 -7.18 -0.49
N THR A 40 -6.50 -6.69 -0.79
CA THR A 40 -7.48 -7.38 -1.62
C THR A 40 -7.88 -6.47 -2.78
N VAL A 41 -7.69 -6.93 -4.01
CA VAL A 41 -8.08 -6.21 -5.22
C VAL A 41 -9.38 -6.82 -5.75
N ASN A 42 -10.38 -5.98 -6.01
CA ASN A 42 -11.67 -6.40 -6.57
C ASN A 42 -12.23 -5.30 -7.47
N LYS A 43 -12.41 -5.57 -8.78
CA LYS A 43 -13.03 -4.65 -9.75
C LYS A 43 -12.45 -3.22 -9.71
N GLY A 44 -11.13 -3.09 -9.72
CA GLY A 44 -10.44 -1.79 -9.68
C GLY A 44 -10.45 -1.06 -8.33
N VAL A 45 -11.05 -1.68 -7.30
CA VAL A 45 -10.98 -1.22 -5.91
C VAL A 45 -9.95 -2.04 -5.16
N VAL A 46 -9.02 -1.36 -4.50
CA VAL A 46 -8.04 -2.00 -3.62
C VAL A 46 -8.47 -1.76 -2.17
N ILE A 47 -8.62 -2.81 -1.39
CA ILE A 47 -8.88 -2.75 0.05
C ILE A 47 -7.61 -3.18 0.77
N SER A 48 -7.10 -2.32 1.64
CA SER A 48 -5.97 -2.61 2.52
C SER A 48 -6.45 -2.74 3.96
N THR A 49 -6.04 -3.79 4.65
CA THR A 49 -6.18 -3.93 6.10
C THR A 49 -4.80 -4.14 6.70
N MET A 50 -4.41 -3.34 7.69
CA MET A 50 -3.15 -3.47 8.40
C MET A 50 -3.42 -3.66 9.89
N THR A 51 -2.72 -4.60 10.51
CA THR A 51 -2.85 -4.98 11.92
C THR A 51 -1.47 -5.10 12.55
N SER A 52 -1.38 -4.94 13.87
CA SER A 52 -0.13 -5.17 14.60
C SER A 52 -0.17 -6.56 15.25
N PRO A 53 0.86 -7.40 15.06
CA PRO A 53 0.99 -8.64 15.82
C PRO A 53 1.23 -8.37 17.31
N ASN A 54 1.72 -7.18 17.67
CA ASN A 54 2.06 -6.80 19.04
C ASN A 54 0.97 -5.98 19.74
N ASP A 55 0.00 -5.45 19.00
CA ASP A 55 -1.15 -4.72 19.55
C ASP A 55 -2.41 -5.07 18.76
N ASN A 56 -3.24 -5.96 19.31
CA ASN A 56 -4.47 -6.44 18.68
C ASN A 56 -5.56 -5.36 18.54
N ARG A 57 -5.37 -4.21 19.19
CA ARG A 57 -6.26 -3.06 19.07
C ARG A 57 -5.90 -2.21 17.85
N PHE A 58 -4.67 -2.30 17.35
CA PHE A 58 -4.27 -1.58 16.15
C PHE A 58 -4.93 -2.20 14.92
N ILE A 59 -5.73 -1.40 14.21
CA ILE A 59 -6.27 -1.77 12.92
C ILE A 59 -6.41 -0.53 12.05
N LEU A 60 -5.88 -0.63 10.83
CA LEU A 60 -6.02 0.38 9.79
C LEU A 60 -6.65 -0.29 8.57
N LYS A 61 -7.87 0.11 8.22
CA LYS A 61 -8.58 -0.39 7.06
C LYS A 61 -8.93 0.77 6.14
N GLY A 62 -8.60 0.62 4.87
CA GLY A 62 -8.87 1.65 3.88
C GLY A 62 -9.12 1.11 2.49
N LYS A 63 -9.59 2.02 1.65
CA LYS A 63 -9.87 1.80 0.23
C LYS A 63 -8.94 2.68 -0.57
N LEU A 64 -8.19 2.11 -1.51
CA LEU A 64 -7.53 2.87 -2.55
C LEU A 64 -8.37 2.82 -3.82
N VAL A 65 -8.66 4.01 -4.33
CA VAL A 65 -9.33 4.19 -5.63
C VAL A 65 -8.30 4.73 -6.60
N GLN A 66 -8.05 3.95 -7.65
CA GLN A 66 -7.23 4.40 -8.77
C GLN A 66 -7.95 5.55 -9.48
N LYS A 67 -7.25 6.65 -9.69
CA LYS A 67 -7.69 7.68 -10.63
C LYS A 67 -6.96 7.46 -11.95
N PRO A 68 -7.66 7.11 -13.05
CA PRO A 68 -7.02 6.98 -14.34
C PRO A 68 -6.44 8.33 -14.75
N LEU A 69 -5.13 8.36 -15.02
CA LEU A 69 -4.46 9.45 -15.68
C LEU A 69 -3.92 8.91 -17.01
N PRO A 70 -4.43 9.36 -18.16
CA PRO A 70 -3.90 8.95 -19.45
C PRO A 70 -2.40 9.26 -19.54
N GLY A 71 -1.57 8.23 -19.72
CA GLY A 71 -0.13 8.36 -19.99
C GLY A 71 0.79 8.74 -18.82
N ARG A 72 0.35 8.67 -17.55
CA ARG A 72 1.18 9.05 -16.37
C ARG A 72 1.10 8.04 -15.21
N GLN A 73 1.98 8.22 -14.22
CA GLN A 73 2.05 7.46 -12.96
C GLN A 73 0.66 7.16 -12.36
N LEU A 74 0.49 5.96 -11.82
CA LEU A 74 -0.77 5.53 -11.20
C LEU A 74 -1.00 6.32 -9.91
N GLN A 75 -2.01 7.19 -9.91
CA GLN A 75 -2.42 7.93 -8.71
C GLN A 75 -3.54 7.21 -7.99
N TYR A 76 -3.36 7.00 -6.70
CA TYR A 76 -4.36 6.44 -5.81
C TYR A 76 -4.78 7.47 -4.77
N LYS A 77 -6.08 7.54 -4.52
CA LYS A 77 -6.61 8.20 -3.32
C LYS A 77 -6.93 7.13 -2.29
N TYR A 78 -6.34 7.26 -1.11
CA TYR A 78 -6.72 6.45 0.04
C TYR A 78 -7.91 7.11 0.74
N THR A 79 -8.89 6.29 1.10
CA THR A 79 -10.03 6.68 1.91
C THR A 79 -10.07 5.73 3.12
N PRO A 80 -9.90 6.22 4.35
CA PRO A 80 -10.03 5.38 5.53
C PRO A 80 -11.47 4.84 5.61
N ILE A 81 -11.60 3.53 5.83
CA ILE A 81 -12.88 2.88 6.14
C ILE A 81 -13.03 2.78 7.65
N PHE A 82 -11.95 2.41 8.33
CA PHE A 82 -11.89 2.29 9.78
C PHE A 82 -10.43 2.41 10.21
N HIS A 83 -10.16 3.17 11.27
CA HIS A 83 -8.86 3.13 11.90
C HIS A 83 -9.04 3.21 13.41
N HIS A 84 -8.27 2.40 14.14
CA HIS A 84 -8.12 2.50 15.57
C HIS A 84 -6.64 2.32 15.88
N ASN A 85 -6.03 3.37 16.45
CA ASN A 85 -4.69 3.31 16.98
C ASN A 85 -4.70 3.86 18.42
N PRO A 86 -4.68 3.00 19.44
CA PRO A 86 -4.67 3.44 20.83
C PRO A 86 -3.29 3.93 21.30
N THR A 87 -2.24 3.74 20.51
CA THR A 87 -0.86 4.04 20.88
C THR A 87 -0.29 5.08 19.91
N SER A 88 -0.09 6.30 20.39
CA SER A 88 0.52 7.39 19.61
C SER A 88 2.04 7.43 19.74
N GLY A 89 2.71 8.06 18.77
CA GLY A 89 4.16 8.23 18.78
C GLY A 89 4.91 7.13 18.04
N HIS A 90 4.19 6.35 17.22
CA HIS A 90 4.77 5.34 16.35
C HIS A 90 5.04 5.90 14.95
N MET A 91 6.04 5.38 14.24
CA MET A 91 6.32 5.84 12.87
C MET A 91 5.14 5.57 11.93
N VAL A 92 4.35 4.54 12.22
CA VAL A 92 3.10 4.25 11.50
C VAL A 92 2.10 5.40 11.52
N ASP A 93 2.11 6.26 12.55
CA ASP A 93 1.23 7.43 12.63
C ASP A 93 1.50 8.39 11.48
N GLY A 94 2.78 8.62 11.17
CA GLY A 94 3.19 9.45 10.04
C GLY A 94 2.78 8.85 8.69
N LEU A 95 2.84 7.53 8.55
CA LEU A 95 2.31 6.86 7.34
C LEU A 95 0.79 7.06 7.24
N ILE A 96 0.03 6.85 8.33
CA ILE A 96 -1.42 7.01 8.34
C ILE A 96 -1.81 8.44 7.97
N ASP A 97 -1.20 9.43 8.61
CA ASP A 97 -1.44 10.84 8.35
C ASP A 97 -1.17 11.18 6.87
N TYR A 98 -0.05 10.69 6.33
CA TYR A 98 0.29 10.85 4.92
C TYR A 98 -0.78 10.23 4.01
N LEU A 99 -1.19 8.99 4.26
CA LEU A 99 -2.18 8.28 3.45
C LEU A 99 -3.54 9.00 3.45
N VAL A 100 -3.96 9.53 4.60
CA VAL A 100 -5.27 10.19 4.76
C VAL A 100 -5.29 11.55 4.06
N HIS A 101 -4.20 12.31 4.15
CA HIS A 101 -4.17 13.70 3.69
C HIS A 101 -3.59 13.90 2.29
N ASN A 102 -2.86 12.93 1.74
CA ASN A 102 -2.18 13.06 0.45
C ASN A 102 -2.73 12.14 -0.64
N ARG A 103 -2.43 12.51 -1.89
CA ARG A 103 -2.58 11.59 -3.02
C ARG A 103 -1.33 10.72 -3.08
N ILE A 104 -1.54 9.41 -3.13
CA ILE A 104 -0.46 8.45 -3.16
C ILE A 104 -0.11 8.21 -4.62
N ILE A 105 1.14 8.52 -4.96
CA ILE A 105 1.70 8.18 -6.26
C ILE A 105 2.37 6.82 -6.10
N ILE A 106 1.90 5.87 -6.90
CA ILE A 106 2.50 4.55 -6.99
C ILE A 106 3.15 4.45 -8.35
N THR A 107 4.45 4.19 -8.36
CA THR A 107 5.22 4.03 -9.58
C THR A 107 5.68 2.59 -9.68
N PRO A 108 5.29 1.88 -10.74
CA PRO A 108 5.82 0.55 -11.00
C PRO A 108 7.23 0.63 -11.57
N ILE A 109 8.11 -0.23 -11.10
CA ILE A 109 9.47 -0.41 -11.62
C ILE A 109 9.75 -1.90 -11.83
N TRP A 110 10.47 -2.21 -12.89
CA TRP A 110 10.95 -3.57 -13.16
C TRP A 110 12.41 -3.66 -12.72
N VAL A 111 12.74 -4.57 -11.81
CA VAL A 111 14.12 -4.81 -11.37
C VAL A 111 14.41 -6.30 -11.51
N ASN A 112 15.38 -6.65 -12.35
CA ASN A 112 15.79 -8.05 -12.60
C ASN A 112 14.63 -8.99 -12.96
N GLY A 113 13.63 -8.50 -13.71
CA GLY A 113 12.45 -9.28 -14.09
C GLY A 113 11.37 -9.37 -13.00
N GLN A 114 11.57 -8.77 -11.83
CA GLN A 114 10.57 -8.67 -10.78
C GLN A 114 9.83 -7.33 -10.86
N TYR A 115 8.51 -7.38 -10.73
CA TYR A 115 7.68 -6.18 -10.68
C TYR A 115 7.66 -5.64 -9.25
N LEU A 116 8.12 -4.41 -9.10
CA LEU A 116 8.14 -3.69 -7.84
C LEU A 116 7.22 -2.49 -7.94
N VAL A 117 6.57 -2.19 -6.84
CA VAL A 117 5.64 -1.07 -6.73
C VAL A 117 6.20 -0.15 -5.66
N PHE A 118 6.70 1.03 -6.05
CA PHE A 118 7.25 2.00 -5.10
C PHE A 118 6.25 3.15 -4.85
N GLY A 119 6.12 3.55 -3.59
CA GLY A 119 5.42 4.76 -3.19
C GLY A 119 6.15 5.47 -2.05
N GLN A 120 5.68 6.64 -1.64
CA GLN A 120 6.33 7.41 -0.55
C GLN A 120 6.27 6.70 0.82
N GLY A 121 5.39 5.69 0.98
CA GLY A 121 5.31 4.86 2.17
C GLY A 121 6.17 3.58 2.16
N GLY A 122 6.96 3.34 1.11
CA GLY A 122 7.83 2.18 0.99
C GLY A 122 7.74 1.44 -0.36
N ILE A 123 8.44 0.31 -0.44
CA ILE A 123 8.52 -0.55 -1.62
C ILE A 123 7.72 -1.82 -1.35
N PHE A 124 6.81 -2.15 -2.27
CA PHE A 124 6.06 -3.40 -2.26
C PHE A 124 6.62 -4.31 -3.36
N LEU A 125 6.85 -5.57 -2.99
CA LEU A 125 7.20 -6.64 -3.92
C LEU A 125 5.88 -7.27 -4.42
N GLU A 126 5.68 -7.32 -5.73
CA GLU A 126 4.64 -8.20 -6.28
C GLU A 126 5.23 -9.62 -6.33
N GLY A 127 4.74 -10.49 -5.45
CA GLY A 127 5.04 -11.92 -5.49
C GLY A 127 4.36 -12.54 -6.70
N SER A 128 5.16 -13.20 -7.53
CA SER A 128 4.74 -14.02 -8.69
C SER A 128 3.99 -15.27 -8.26
#